data_AF-A0A940L9U2-F1
#
_entry.id   AF-A0A940L9U2-F1
#
_cell.length_a   1.000
_cell.length_b   1.000
_cell.length_c   1.000
_cell.angle_alpha   90.00
_cell.angle_beta   90.00
_cell.angle_gamma   90.00
#
_symmetry.space_group_name_H-M   'P 1'
#
loop_
_entity.id
_entity.type
_entity.pdbx_description
1 polymer ?
#
loop_
_entity_poly.entity_id
_entity_poly.type
_entity_poly.pdbx_seq_one_letter_code
_entity_poly.pdbx_strand_id
1 'polypeptide(L)'
;MSKSYERDTKYIHPFIATQLDDILNAIQEQLPSPFACKLLSAHRTPEDQLQLFKQGREFKNGVWRIADKSKIVTYKDGYINLSRHNYLPCTAIDIGIFDNKGNYQSADKLYRAVAVGKNFGLDWGGDWQTLIDAPHLEIPSPVFFQKNIQKDNGYIWQQYLVTAGTYKGVLDGIFGPKSIAALKEATGESERNIAAWNKLYEKHGPPEIRNDKLVMIRDDRPRPDPQRPRPIPSPRPRP
;
A
#
# COMPACT_ATOMS: atom_id res chain seq x y z
N MET A 1 18.47 -10.75 7.78
CA MET A 1 17.51 -11.74 7.23
C MET A 1 16.29 -10.97 6.77
N SER A 2 15.96 -10.98 5.48
CA SER A 2 14.67 -10.44 5.01
C SER A 2 13.57 -11.25 5.68
N LYS A 3 12.60 -10.58 6.28
CA LYS A 3 11.47 -11.27 6.91
C LYS A 3 10.57 -11.81 5.80
N SER A 4 10.01 -13.01 5.97
CA SER A 4 9.22 -13.69 4.94
C SER A 4 8.08 -12.83 4.37
N TYR A 5 7.50 -11.95 5.18
CA TYR A 5 6.39 -11.06 4.83
C TYR A 5 6.72 -10.00 3.78
N GLU A 6 7.98 -9.59 3.65
CA GLU A 6 8.36 -8.44 2.82
C GLU A 6 8.22 -8.73 1.33
N ARG A 7 8.15 -10.00 0.90
CA ARG A 7 8.04 -10.35 -0.53
C ARG A 7 6.95 -11.39 -0.80
N ASP A 8 6.17 -11.71 0.22
CA ASP A 8 5.12 -12.72 0.12
C ASP A 8 3.82 -12.05 -0.33
N THR A 9 3.34 -12.48 -1.50
CA THR A 9 2.14 -11.96 -2.14
C THR A 9 0.87 -12.24 -1.33
N LYS A 10 0.92 -13.22 -0.40
CA LYS A 10 -0.12 -13.53 0.58
C LYS A 10 -0.61 -12.31 1.36
N TYR A 11 0.27 -11.34 1.60
CA TYR A 11 -0.05 -10.17 2.42
C TYR A 11 -0.38 -8.95 1.59
N ILE A 12 -0.44 -9.05 0.26
CA ILE A 12 -0.77 -7.94 -0.64
C ILE A 12 -2.29 -7.83 -0.78
N HIS A 13 -2.80 -6.59 -0.81
CA HIS A 13 -4.22 -6.35 -1.03
C HIS A 13 -4.68 -6.98 -2.35
N PRO A 14 -5.82 -7.69 -2.39
CA PRO A 14 -6.27 -8.40 -3.59
C PRO A 14 -6.22 -7.57 -4.86
N PHE A 15 -6.66 -6.30 -4.80
CA PHE A 15 -6.59 -5.35 -5.91
C PHE A 15 -5.21 -5.28 -6.58
N ILE A 16 -4.12 -5.28 -5.80
CA ILE A 16 -2.75 -5.30 -6.34
C ILE A 16 -2.37 -6.73 -6.70
N ALA A 17 -2.65 -7.70 -5.82
CA ALA A 17 -2.19 -9.08 -5.96
C ALA A 17 -2.68 -9.74 -7.27
N THR A 18 -3.92 -9.50 -7.68
CA THR A 18 -4.50 -10.12 -8.90
C THR A 18 -3.94 -9.57 -10.21
N GLN A 19 -3.27 -8.43 -10.16
CA GLN A 19 -2.68 -7.76 -11.33
C GLN A 19 -1.17 -7.60 -11.20
N LEU A 20 -0.53 -8.22 -10.19
CA LEU A 20 0.89 -8.02 -9.89
C LEU A 20 1.78 -8.45 -11.06
N ASP A 21 1.49 -9.58 -11.69
CA ASP A 21 2.27 -10.07 -12.83
C ASP A 21 2.13 -9.12 -14.03
N ASP A 22 0.93 -8.62 -14.30
CA ASP A 22 0.70 -7.64 -15.38
C ASP A 22 1.42 -6.32 -15.10
N ILE A 23 1.42 -5.85 -13.85
CA ILE A 23 2.19 -4.67 -13.42
C ILE A 23 3.68 -4.91 -13.67
N LEU A 24 4.23 -6.04 -13.22
CA LEU A 24 5.65 -6.36 -13.38
C LEU A 24 6.03 -6.48 -14.86
N ASN A 25 5.19 -7.13 -15.68
CA ASN A 25 5.41 -7.24 -17.13
C ASN A 25 5.40 -5.85 -17.79
N ALA A 26 4.43 -5.00 -17.47
CA ALA A 26 4.35 -3.65 -18.01
C ALA A 26 5.56 -2.79 -17.60
N ILE A 27 6.06 -2.94 -16.36
CA ILE A 27 7.30 -2.27 -15.93
C ILE A 27 8.49 -2.82 -16.70
N GLN A 28 8.58 -4.14 -16.87
CA GLN A 28 9.67 -4.80 -17.57
C GLN A 28 9.80 -4.36 -19.02
N GLU A 29 8.69 -4.12 -19.71
CA GLU A 29 8.66 -3.59 -21.10
C GLU A 29 9.23 -2.18 -21.22
N GLN A 30 9.19 -1.39 -20.15
CA GLN A 30 9.77 -0.04 -20.12
C GLN A 30 11.27 -0.05 -19.77
N LEU A 31 11.81 -1.19 -19.32
CA LEU A 31 13.21 -1.28 -18.90
C LEU A 31 14.13 -1.65 -20.08
N PRO A 32 15.25 -0.96 -20.26
CA PRO A 32 16.24 -1.38 -21.23
C PRO A 32 16.94 -2.66 -20.77
N SER A 33 17.36 -3.49 -21.74
CA SER A 33 18.32 -4.56 -21.46
C SER A 33 19.60 -3.97 -20.84
N PRO A 34 20.20 -4.58 -19.80
CA PRO A 34 19.95 -5.93 -19.28
C PRO A 34 19.15 -5.94 -17.95
N PHE A 35 18.33 -4.92 -17.69
CA PHE A 35 17.68 -4.76 -16.39
C PHE A 35 16.39 -5.58 -16.27
N ALA A 36 16.13 -6.07 -15.06
CA ALA A 36 14.91 -6.79 -14.71
C ALA A 36 14.24 -6.20 -13.47
N CYS A 37 12.91 -6.16 -13.44
CA CYS A 37 12.15 -5.77 -12.25
C CYS A 37 11.59 -6.97 -11.47
N LYS A 38 11.48 -6.83 -10.15
CA LYS A 38 10.86 -7.81 -9.24
C LYS A 38 10.17 -7.12 -8.07
N LEU A 39 9.22 -7.79 -7.43
CA LEU A 39 8.71 -7.34 -6.13
C LEU A 39 9.86 -7.28 -5.12
N LEU A 40 10.08 -6.11 -4.53
CA LEU A 40 11.13 -5.85 -3.54
C LEU A 40 10.58 -5.84 -2.12
N SER A 41 9.46 -5.16 -1.91
CA SER A 41 8.79 -5.02 -0.61
C SER A 41 7.26 -5.06 -0.74
N ALA A 42 6.58 -5.64 0.24
CA ALA A 42 5.14 -5.76 0.37
C ALA A 42 4.73 -5.44 1.82
N HIS A 43 4.33 -6.43 2.64
CA HIS A 43 3.90 -6.16 4.01
C HIS A 43 5.09 -5.90 4.94
N ARG A 44 4.93 -4.90 5.82
CA ARG A 44 5.90 -4.50 6.84
C ARG A 44 5.19 -4.36 8.18
N THR A 45 5.72 -4.95 9.24
CA THR A 45 5.08 -4.82 10.55
C THR A 45 5.24 -3.39 11.11
N PRO A 46 4.36 -2.95 12.02
CA PRO A 46 4.54 -1.70 12.78
C PRO A 46 5.93 -1.55 13.41
N GLU A 47 6.48 -2.62 13.97
CA GLU A 47 7.79 -2.65 14.63
C GLU A 47 8.93 -2.37 13.64
N ASP A 48 8.86 -2.96 12.44
CA ASP A 48 9.85 -2.74 11.38
C ASP A 48 9.76 -1.32 10.82
N GLN A 49 8.53 -0.83 10.63
CA GLN A 49 8.30 0.55 10.23
C GLN A 49 8.84 1.53 11.27
N LEU A 50 8.71 1.23 12.56
CA LEU A 50 9.29 2.04 13.62
C LEU A 50 10.82 2.09 13.53
N GLN A 51 11.50 1.02 13.10
CA GLN A 51 12.95 1.07 12.88
C GLN A 51 13.34 2.02 11.74
N LEU A 52 12.56 2.05 10.66
CA LEU A 52 12.75 3.04 9.58
C LEU A 52 12.48 4.46 10.07
N PHE A 53 11.40 4.65 10.85
CA PHE A 53 11.07 5.93 11.44
C PHE A 53 12.16 6.47 12.37
N LYS A 54 12.88 5.61 13.09
CA LYS A 54 13.97 6.05 13.98
C LYS A 54 15.17 6.65 13.25
N GLN A 55 15.36 6.37 11.96
CA GLN A 55 16.50 6.91 11.21
C GLN A 55 16.45 8.44 11.17
N GLY A 56 17.58 9.09 11.49
CA GLY A 56 17.66 10.55 11.59
C GLY A 56 16.95 11.16 12.81
N ARG A 57 16.45 10.34 13.75
CA ARG A 57 15.73 10.79 14.94
C ARG A 57 16.40 10.35 16.25
N GLU A 58 16.13 11.09 17.30
CA GLU A 58 16.51 10.79 18.68
C GLU A 58 15.28 10.83 19.59
N PHE A 59 15.28 10.02 20.65
CA PHE A 59 14.19 10.01 21.63
C PHE A 59 14.55 10.94 22.79
N LYS A 60 13.80 12.03 22.96
CA LYS A 60 14.02 13.04 24.02
C LYS A 60 12.70 13.42 24.66
N ASN A 61 12.63 13.35 26.00
CA ASN A 61 11.48 13.75 26.80
C ASN A 61 10.16 13.07 26.34
N GLY A 62 10.22 11.76 26.09
CA GLY A 62 9.04 10.98 25.71
C GLY A 62 8.62 11.13 24.24
N VAL A 63 9.34 11.90 23.43
CA VAL A 63 9.00 12.12 22.00
C VAL A 63 10.20 11.92 21.08
N TRP A 64 9.94 11.41 19.88
CA TRP A 64 10.93 11.34 18.81
C TRP A 64 11.11 12.71 18.16
N ARG A 65 12.35 13.19 18.09
CA ARG A 65 12.73 14.46 17.46
C ARG A 65 13.69 14.22 16.31
N ILE A 66 13.58 15.01 15.24
CA ILE A 66 14.52 14.95 14.11
C ILE A 66 15.86 15.52 14.58
N ALA A 67 16.89 14.68 14.58
CA ALA A 67 18.28 15.06 14.88
C ALA A 67 19.08 15.31 13.60
N ASP A 68 18.79 14.56 12.53
CA ASP A 68 19.45 14.66 11.24
C ASP A 68 18.43 14.42 10.12
N LYS A 69 18.02 15.52 9.47
CA LYS A 69 17.00 15.48 8.41
C LYS A 69 17.45 14.69 7.17
N SER A 70 18.76 14.58 6.91
CA SER A 70 19.30 13.89 5.74
C SER A 70 19.13 12.36 5.81
N LYS A 71 18.94 11.83 7.02
CA LYS A 71 18.74 10.40 7.29
C LYS A 71 17.27 10.00 7.41
N ILE A 72 16.35 10.94 7.22
CA ILE A 72 14.91 10.67 7.35
C ILE A 72 14.45 9.93 6.10
N VAL A 73 14.12 8.65 6.26
CA VAL A 73 13.57 7.80 5.19
C VAL A 73 12.05 7.72 5.20
N THR A 74 11.41 8.10 6.32
CA THR A 74 9.94 8.09 6.45
C THR A 74 9.48 9.02 7.57
N TYR A 75 8.22 9.44 7.50
CA TYR A 75 7.50 10.13 8.59
C TYR A 75 6.42 9.25 9.23
N LYS A 76 6.29 7.98 8.80
CA LYS A 76 5.28 7.04 9.30
C LYS A 76 5.90 6.17 10.40
N ASP A 77 5.36 6.25 11.62
CA ASP A 77 5.87 5.54 12.79
C ASP A 77 5.40 4.08 12.89
N GLY A 78 4.35 3.71 12.15
CA GLY A 78 3.82 2.35 12.11
C GLY A 78 2.72 2.03 13.13
N TYR A 79 2.41 2.94 14.07
CA TYR A 79 1.37 2.77 15.09
C TYR A 79 0.30 3.86 15.03
N ILE A 80 0.71 5.12 15.20
CA ILE A 80 -0.17 6.29 15.12
C ILE A 80 -0.33 6.68 13.64
N ASN A 81 0.81 6.81 12.94
CA ASN A 81 0.84 7.10 11.51
C ASN A 81 1.31 5.86 10.75
N LEU A 82 0.35 5.12 10.22
CA LEU A 82 0.62 3.91 9.44
C LEU A 82 1.23 4.25 8.07
N SER A 83 2.21 3.44 7.67
CA SER A 83 2.62 3.30 6.27
C SER A 83 1.63 2.40 5.52
N ARG A 84 1.56 2.55 4.19
CA ARG A 84 0.74 1.66 3.35
C ARG A 84 1.18 0.19 3.42
N HIS A 85 2.45 -0.05 3.70
CA HIS A 85 3.00 -1.39 3.93
C HIS A 85 2.53 -2.00 5.26
N ASN A 86 2.05 -1.20 6.23
CA ASN A 86 1.60 -1.70 7.53
C ASN A 86 0.18 -2.26 7.53
N TYR A 87 -0.62 -1.93 6.53
CA TYR A 87 -1.94 -2.54 6.41
C TYR A 87 -1.79 -4.05 6.20
N LEU A 88 -2.77 -4.80 6.67
CA LEU A 88 -2.86 -6.25 6.48
C LEU A 88 -4.25 -6.55 5.93
N PRO A 89 -4.42 -6.85 4.64
CA PRO A 89 -3.35 -6.90 3.64
C PRO A 89 -2.79 -5.49 3.31
N CYS A 90 -1.53 -5.44 2.88
CA CYS A 90 -0.81 -4.21 2.58
C CYS A 90 -1.31 -3.56 1.30
N THR A 91 -1.34 -2.23 1.30
CA THR A 91 -1.94 -1.43 0.22
C THR A 91 -0.88 -0.73 -0.62
N ALA A 92 0.37 -1.17 -0.49
CA ALA A 92 1.49 -0.74 -1.28
C ALA A 92 2.48 -1.89 -1.54
N ILE A 93 3.26 -1.71 -2.59
CA ILE A 93 4.38 -2.55 -2.98
C ILE A 93 5.55 -1.68 -3.44
N ASP A 94 6.77 -2.16 -3.22
CA ASP A 94 7.99 -1.59 -3.78
C ASP A 94 8.52 -2.50 -4.87
N ILE A 95 8.90 -1.92 -6.00
CA ILE A 95 9.49 -2.64 -7.13
C ILE A 95 11.02 -2.46 -7.10
N GLY A 96 11.76 -3.55 -7.18
CA GLY A 96 13.23 -3.53 -7.28
C GLY A 96 13.66 -3.69 -8.72
N ILE A 97 14.63 -2.88 -9.16
CA ILE A 97 15.27 -3.03 -10.47
C ILE A 97 16.68 -3.61 -10.26
N PHE A 98 17.03 -4.63 -11.04
CA PHE A 98 18.28 -5.37 -10.90
C PHE A 98 18.97 -5.50 -12.25
N ASP A 99 20.30 -5.51 -12.27
CA ASP A 99 21.06 -5.88 -13.47
C ASP A 99 21.06 -7.41 -13.70
N ASN A 100 21.67 -7.87 -14.79
CA ASN A 100 21.80 -9.30 -15.11
C ASN A 100 22.66 -10.10 -14.12
N LYS A 101 23.39 -9.43 -13.22
CA LYS A 101 24.15 -10.05 -12.13
C LYS A 101 23.36 -10.10 -10.83
N GLY A 102 22.14 -9.54 -10.81
CA GLY A 102 21.27 -9.48 -9.63
C GLY A 102 21.60 -8.31 -8.69
N ASN A 103 22.40 -7.32 -9.11
CA ASN A 103 22.69 -6.16 -8.28
C ASN A 103 21.53 -5.17 -8.33
N TYR A 104 21.07 -4.75 -7.15
CA TYR A 104 20.04 -3.72 -7.02
C TYR A 104 20.51 -2.38 -7.59
N GLN A 105 19.65 -1.76 -8.39
CA GLN A 105 19.89 -0.46 -9.00
C GLN A 105 19.07 0.59 -8.25
N SER A 106 19.73 1.64 -7.75
CA SER A 106 19.07 2.79 -7.11
C SER A 106 18.94 4.00 -8.05
N ALA A 107 19.16 3.81 -9.35
CA ALA A 107 19.17 4.91 -10.31
C ALA A 107 17.76 5.43 -10.61
N ASP A 108 17.47 6.68 -10.23
CA ASP A 108 16.16 7.34 -10.38
C ASP A 108 15.58 7.25 -11.81
N LYS A 109 16.42 7.29 -12.84
CA LYS A 109 15.97 7.23 -14.24
C LYS A 109 15.32 5.90 -14.60
N LEU A 110 15.84 4.77 -14.10
CA LEU A 110 15.25 3.45 -14.37
C LEU A 110 13.87 3.34 -13.73
N TYR A 111 13.69 3.95 -12.55
CA TYR A 111 12.43 3.93 -11.83
C TYR A 111 11.29 4.70 -12.49
N ARG A 112 11.56 5.50 -13.52
CA ARG A 112 10.48 6.06 -14.37
C ARG A 112 9.61 4.97 -15.01
N ALA A 113 10.16 3.76 -15.22
CA ALA A 113 9.40 2.60 -15.66
C ALA A 113 8.25 2.23 -14.70
N VAL A 114 8.44 2.40 -13.38
CA VAL A 114 7.44 2.07 -12.35
C VAL A 114 6.20 2.96 -12.45
N ALA A 115 6.31 4.14 -13.05
CA ALA A 115 5.19 5.05 -13.28
C ALA A 115 4.05 4.42 -14.11
N VAL A 116 4.32 3.36 -14.89
CA VAL A 116 3.29 2.61 -15.63
C VAL A 116 2.26 1.96 -14.71
N GLY A 117 2.60 1.72 -13.44
CA GLY A 117 1.66 1.25 -12.40
C GLY A 117 0.42 2.15 -12.27
N LYS A 118 0.50 3.43 -12.67
CA LYS A 118 -0.64 4.35 -12.72
C LYS A 118 -1.73 3.96 -13.71
N ASN A 119 -1.41 3.14 -14.72
CA ASN A 119 -2.39 2.58 -15.66
C ASN A 119 -3.23 1.47 -15.00
N PHE A 120 -2.74 0.92 -13.89
CA PHE A 120 -3.41 -0.11 -13.09
C PHE A 120 -4.17 0.47 -11.88
N GLY A 121 -4.42 1.79 -11.89
CA GLY A 121 -5.16 2.48 -10.82
C GLY A 121 -4.37 2.68 -9.53
N LEU A 122 -3.03 2.66 -9.58
CA LEU A 122 -2.16 2.91 -8.43
C LEU A 122 -1.58 4.33 -8.46
N ASP A 123 -1.26 4.89 -7.30
CA ASP A 123 -0.41 6.07 -7.18
C ASP A 123 1.06 5.64 -7.17
N TRP A 124 1.92 6.47 -7.75
CA TRP A 124 3.36 6.22 -7.83
C TRP A 124 4.14 7.17 -6.92
N GLY A 125 5.02 6.63 -6.08
CA GLY A 125 5.82 7.42 -5.13
C GLY A 125 6.84 8.34 -5.78
N GLY A 126 7.18 8.10 -7.05
CA GLY A 126 8.01 9.00 -7.86
C GLY A 126 7.35 10.35 -8.19
N ASP A 127 6.03 10.47 -8.03
CA ASP A 127 5.29 11.73 -8.23
C ASP A 127 5.15 12.55 -6.92
N TRP A 128 5.65 12.05 -5.77
CA TRP A 128 5.56 12.76 -4.50
C TRP A 128 6.40 14.04 -4.49
N GLN A 129 5.94 15.08 -3.80
CA GLN A 129 6.65 16.36 -3.70
C GLN A 129 7.80 16.34 -2.68
N THR A 130 7.75 15.41 -1.72
CA THR A 130 8.74 15.24 -0.65
C THR A 130 8.93 13.76 -0.37
N LEU A 131 10.14 13.37 0.02
CA LEU A 131 10.51 11.96 0.20
C LEU A 131 10.15 11.10 -1.02
N ILE A 132 10.58 11.54 -2.22
CA ILE A 132 10.34 10.81 -3.48
C ILE A 132 10.75 9.35 -3.30
N ASP A 133 9.79 8.44 -3.50
CA ASP A 133 9.98 7.00 -3.34
C ASP A 133 9.67 6.31 -4.68
N ALA A 134 10.63 6.38 -5.58
CA ALA A 134 10.46 5.94 -6.96
C ALA A 134 10.15 4.43 -7.13
N PRO A 135 10.58 3.53 -6.22
CA PRO A 135 10.13 2.14 -6.19
C PRO A 135 8.64 1.92 -5.86
N HIS A 136 7.99 2.88 -5.20
CA HIS A 136 6.73 2.65 -4.47
C HIS A 136 5.49 2.80 -5.36
N LEU A 137 4.56 1.85 -5.24
CA LEU A 137 3.21 1.92 -5.77
C LEU A 137 2.20 1.69 -4.64
N GLU A 138 1.13 2.50 -4.56
CA GLU A 138 0.07 2.33 -3.57
C GLU A 138 -1.33 2.45 -4.12
N ILE A 139 -2.30 1.81 -3.45
CA ILE A 139 -3.71 2.08 -3.68
C ILE A 139 -3.99 3.55 -3.33
N PRO A 140 -4.54 4.34 -4.27
CA PRO A 140 -4.81 5.74 -4.04
C PRO A 140 -5.72 5.91 -2.83
N SER A 141 -5.35 6.82 -1.92
CA SER A 141 -6.33 7.35 -0.98
C SER A 141 -6.89 8.60 -1.63
N PRO A 142 -8.19 8.71 -1.94
CA PRO A 142 -8.74 10.00 -2.28
C PRO A 142 -8.35 10.97 -1.16
N VAL A 143 -7.75 12.09 -1.55
CA VAL A 143 -6.95 13.01 -0.71
C VAL A 143 -7.70 13.48 0.55
N PHE A 144 -9.03 13.39 0.55
CA PHE A 144 -9.90 13.83 1.65
C PHE A 144 -10.42 12.70 2.56
N PHE A 145 -10.10 11.42 2.31
CA PHE A 145 -10.71 10.30 3.04
C PHE A 145 -9.74 9.16 3.36
N GLN A 146 -8.83 9.36 4.33
CA GLN A 146 -8.05 8.25 4.94
C GLN A 146 -8.96 7.12 5.45
N LYS A 147 -10.17 7.46 5.91
CA LYS A 147 -11.21 6.50 6.33
C LYS A 147 -11.54 5.46 5.25
N ASN A 148 -11.27 5.74 3.97
CA ASN A 148 -11.55 4.79 2.89
C ASN A 148 -10.58 3.63 2.89
N ILE A 149 -9.28 3.81 3.15
CA ILE A 149 -8.34 2.67 3.14
C ILE A 149 -8.50 1.77 4.37
N GLN A 150 -8.78 2.33 5.55
CA GLN A 150 -9.04 1.50 6.73
C GLN A 150 -10.32 0.69 6.58
N LYS A 151 -11.37 1.31 6.00
CA LYS A 151 -12.63 0.61 5.71
C LYS A 151 -12.46 -0.44 4.62
N ASP A 152 -11.74 -0.12 3.56
CA ASP A 152 -11.43 -1.07 2.49
C ASP A 152 -10.68 -2.30 3.04
N ASN A 153 -9.65 -2.07 3.84
CA ASN A 153 -8.95 -3.13 4.55
C ASN A 153 -9.91 -3.94 5.46
N GLY A 154 -10.74 -3.26 6.26
CA GLY A 154 -11.76 -3.92 7.08
C GLY A 154 -12.77 -4.74 6.28
N TYR A 155 -13.10 -4.30 5.06
CA TYR A 155 -14.01 -4.98 4.15
C TYR A 155 -13.40 -6.30 3.68
N ILE A 156 -12.12 -6.32 3.30
CA ILE A 156 -11.42 -7.57 2.94
C ILE A 156 -11.46 -8.58 4.09
N TRP A 157 -11.22 -8.13 5.32
CA TRP A 157 -11.35 -9.02 6.48
C TRP A 157 -12.77 -9.55 6.66
N GLN A 158 -13.79 -8.69 6.57
CA GLN A 158 -15.17 -9.13 6.66
C GLN A 158 -15.54 -10.14 5.56
N GLN A 159 -15.03 -9.98 4.33
CA GLN A 159 -15.21 -10.97 3.27
C GLN A 159 -14.66 -12.35 3.68
N TYR A 160 -13.44 -12.42 4.24
CA TYR A 160 -12.92 -13.68 4.75
C TYR A 160 -13.79 -14.29 5.83
N LEU A 161 -14.33 -13.48 6.75
CA LEU A 161 -15.18 -13.98 7.81
C LEU A 161 -16.54 -14.48 7.29
N VAL A 162 -17.04 -13.90 6.20
CA VAL A 162 -18.20 -14.46 5.47
C VAL A 162 -17.83 -15.79 4.84
N THR A 163 -16.68 -15.88 4.15
CA THR A 163 -16.19 -17.13 3.54
C THR A 163 -15.96 -18.22 4.58
N ALA A 164 -15.49 -17.85 5.78
CA ALA A 164 -15.32 -18.76 6.91
C ALA A 164 -16.65 -19.18 7.57
N GLY A 165 -17.77 -18.54 7.22
CA GLY A 165 -19.10 -18.81 7.77
C GLY A 165 -19.36 -18.19 9.15
N THR A 166 -18.43 -17.41 9.69
CA THR A 166 -18.52 -16.85 11.06
C THR A 166 -19.10 -15.45 11.10
N TYR A 167 -19.17 -14.74 9.97
CA TYR A 167 -19.76 -13.40 9.88
C TYR A 167 -21.01 -13.38 9.00
N LYS A 168 -22.11 -12.85 9.55
CA LYS A 168 -23.42 -12.69 8.86
C LYS A 168 -23.88 -11.22 8.78
N GLY A 169 -22.97 -10.30 9.08
CA GLY A 169 -23.25 -8.86 9.06
C GLY A 169 -23.11 -8.25 7.66
N VAL A 170 -23.32 -6.94 7.59
CA VAL A 170 -23.12 -6.16 6.36
C VAL A 170 -21.61 -6.00 6.10
N LEU A 171 -21.21 -6.15 4.85
CA LEU A 171 -19.83 -5.89 4.41
C LEU A 171 -19.60 -4.38 4.20
N ASP A 172 -19.42 -3.65 5.29
CA ASP A 172 -19.28 -2.18 5.32
C ASP A 172 -17.86 -1.69 5.62
N GLY A 173 -16.94 -2.61 5.92
CA GLY A 173 -15.57 -2.32 6.32
C GLY A 173 -15.41 -1.79 7.75
N ILE A 174 -16.50 -1.63 8.49
CA ILE A 174 -16.48 -1.21 9.90
C ILE A 174 -16.23 -2.43 10.77
N PHE A 175 -14.98 -2.58 11.22
CA PHE A 175 -14.55 -3.73 11.99
C PHE A 175 -14.91 -3.61 13.48
N GLY A 176 -16.21 -3.66 13.80
CA GLY A 176 -16.75 -3.53 15.15
C GLY A 176 -16.89 -4.85 15.92
N PRO A 177 -17.62 -4.86 17.06
CA PRO A 177 -17.75 -6.03 17.94
C PRO A 177 -18.22 -7.31 17.24
N LYS A 178 -19.14 -7.22 16.27
CA LYS A 178 -19.59 -8.38 15.48
C LYS A 178 -18.47 -8.99 14.63
N SER A 179 -17.64 -8.14 14.01
CA SER A 179 -16.50 -8.61 13.21
C SER A 179 -15.40 -9.19 14.11
N ILE A 180 -15.16 -8.61 15.29
CA ILE A 180 -14.22 -9.13 16.28
C ILE A 180 -14.67 -10.51 16.80
N ALA A 181 -15.96 -10.67 17.12
CA ALA A 181 -16.50 -11.97 17.54
C ALA A 181 -16.33 -13.04 16.46
N ALA A 182 -16.68 -12.71 15.21
CA ALA A 182 -16.51 -13.61 14.07
C ALA A 182 -15.03 -13.94 13.78
N LEU A 183 -14.11 -12.98 13.98
CA LEU A 183 -12.67 -13.21 13.87
C LEU A 183 -12.17 -14.21 14.92
N LYS A 184 -12.60 -14.02 16.17
CA LYS A 184 -12.26 -14.92 17.28
C LYS A 184 -12.82 -16.32 17.04
N GLU A 185 -14.03 -16.44 16.53
CA GLU A 185 -14.62 -17.72 16.15
C GLU A 185 -13.83 -18.40 15.01
N ALA A 186 -13.45 -17.64 13.97
CA ALA A 186 -12.77 -18.19 12.80
C ALA A 186 -11.30 -18.56 13.06
N THR A 187 -10.63 -17.83 13.95
CA THR A 187 -9.16 -17.89 14.07
C THR A 187 -8.66 -18.07 15.50
N GLY A 188 -9.49 -17.86 16.52
CA GLY A 188 -9.06 -17.76 17.93
C GLY A 188 -8.43 -16.40 18.31
N GLU A 189 -8.14 -15.54 17.33
CA GLU A 189 -7.54 -14.22 17.55
C GLU A 189 -8.62 -13.14 17.74
N SER A 190 -8.35 -12.15 18.58
CA SER A 190 -9.27 -11.01 18.78
C SER A 190 -8.83 -9.73 18.05
N GLU A 191 -7.73 -9.81 17.31
CA GLU A 191 -7.13 -8.68 16.59
C GLU A 191 -6.79 -9.07 15.15
N ARG A 192 -6.88 -8.09 14.24
CA ARG A 192 -6.44 -8.25 12.85
C ARG A 192 -4.92 -8.26 12.77
N ASN A 193 -4.34 -9.43 13.00
CA ASN A 193 -2.91 -9.66 13.03
C ASN A 193 -2.48 -10.74 12.02
N ILE A 194 -1.17 -10.93 11.85
CA ILE A 194 -0.60 -11.91 10.91
C ILE A 194 -1.07 -13.34 11.24
N ALA A 195 -1.20 -13.70 12.51
CA ALA A 195 -1.63 -15.04 12.91
C ALA A 195 -3.08 -15.33 12.44
N ALA A 196 -3.98 -14.37 12.63
CA ALA A 196 -5.36 -14.47 12.16
C ALA A 196 -5.43 -14.54 10.63
N TRP A 197 -4.65 -13.69 9.95
CA TRP A 197 -4.58 -13.66 8.48
C TRP A 197 -4.09 -14.99 7.91
N ASN A 198 -3.02 -15.54 8.50
CA ASN A 198 -2.45 -16.81 8.08
C ASN A 198 -3.46 -17.96 8.18
N LYS A 199 -4.17 -18.07 9.31
CA LYS A 199 -5.22 -19.09 9.51
C LYS A 199 -6.32 -19.00 8.45
N LEU A 200 -6.78 -17.78 8.13
CA LEU A 200 -7.81 -17.56 7.11
C LEU A 200 -7.29 -17.89 5.71
N TYR A 201 -6.11 -17.38 5.35
CA TYR A 201 -5.52 -17.56 4.03
C TYR A 201 -5.16 -19.04 3.76
N GLU A 202 -4.59 -19.75 4.74
CA GLU A 202 -4.23 -21.16 4.59
C GLU A 202 -5.47 -22.05 4.41
N LYS A 203 -6.59 -21.68 5.05
CA LYS A 203 -7.84 -22.43 4.95
C LYS A 203 -8.64 -22.10 3.69
N HIS A 204 -8.63 -20.85 3.25
CA HIS A 204 -9.55 -20.36 2.22
C HIS A 204 -8.86 -19.86 0.94
N GLY A 205 -7.54 -19.81 0.89
CA GLY A 205 -6.79 -19.20 -0.20
C GLY A 205 -6.89 -17.67 -0.19
N PRO A 206 -6.50 -16.99 -1.29
CA PRO A 206 -6.57 -15.54 -1.39
C PRO A 206 -8.02 -15.02 -1.31
N PRO A 207 -8.25 -13.79 -0.79
CA PRO A 207 -9.60 -13.23 -0.69
C PRO A 207 -10.15 -12.93 -2.08
N GLU A 208 -11.42 -13.25 -2.32
CA GLU A 208 -12.09 -12.92 -3.58
C GLU A 208 -12.26 -11.39 -3.76
N ILE A 209 -11.91 -10.89 -4.94
CA ILE A 209 -12.32 -9.55 -5.36
C ILE A 209 -13.75 -9.64 -5.88
N ARG A 210 -14.70 -8.99 -5.21
CA ARG A 210 -16.02 -8.80 -5.82
C ARG A 210 -15.91 -7.70 -6.88
N ASN A 211 -16.32 -8.03 -8.10
CA ASN A 211 -16.21 -7.18 -9.30
C ASN A 211 -16.93 -5.83 -9.16
N ASP A 212 -17.91 -5.72 -8.27
CA ASP A 212 -18.69 -4.51 -8.00
C ASP A 212 -17.84 -3.36 -7.40
N LYS A 213 -16.69 -3.65 -6.79
CA LYS A 213 -15.79 -2.63 -6.22
C LYS A 213 -14.60 -2.25 -7.10
N LEU A 214 -14.24 -3.07 -8.10
CA LEU A 214 -13.25 -2.69 -9.12
C LEU A 214 -13.69 -1.43 -9.88
N VAL A 215 -14.99 -1.24 -10.03
CA VAL A 215 -15.62 -0.07 -10.67
C VAL A 215 -15.47 1.21 -9.85
N MET A 216 -15.37 1.13 -8.52
CA MET A 216 -15.23 2.31 -7.65
C MET A 216 -13.80 2.88 -7.59
N ILE A 217 -12.79 2.09 -7.95
CA ILE A 217 -11.37 2.49 -7.99
C ILE A 217 -11.00 3.01 -9.40
N ARG A 218 -11.68 2.50 -10.43
CA ARG A 218 -11.65 3.07 -11.79
C ARG A 218 -12.50 4.33 -11.81
N ASP A 219 -11.95 5.42 -11.29
CA ASP A 219 -12.51 6.74 -11.52
C ASP A 219 -12.45 7.03 -13.02
N ASP A 220 -13.53 6.74 -13.74
CA ASP A 220 -13.69 7.03 -15.19
C ASP A 220 -13.74 8.54 -15.49
N ARG A 221 -13.52 9.41 -14.48
CA ARG A 221 -13.35 10.84 -14.72
C ARG A 221 -12.03 11.07 -15.46
N PRO A 222 -12.04 11.82 -16.58
CA PRO A 222 -10.81 12.17 -17.27
C PRO A 222 -9.87 12.88 -16.29
N ARG A 223 -8.66 12.32 -16.14
CA ARG A 223 -7.62 12.95 -15.31
C ARG A 223 -7.35 14.36 -15.87
N PRO A 224 -7.12 15.36 -15.01
CA PRO A 224 -6.78 16.71 -15.48
C PRO A 224 -5.56 16.64 -16.40
N ASP A 225 -5.70 17.16 -17.61
CA ASP A 225 -4.60 17.26 -18.56
C ASP A 225 -3.45 18.09 -17.93
N PRO A 226 -2.26 17.51 -17.74
CA PRO A 226 -1.12 18.20 -17.14
C PRO A 226 -0.60 19.37 -17.99
N GLN A 227 -1.02 19.47 -19.26
CA GLN A 227 -0.69 20.57 -20.16
C GLN A 227 -1.75 21.67 -20.20
N ARG A 228 -2.89 21.51 -19.51
CA ARG A 228 -3.95 22.53 -19.50
C ARG A 228 -3.52 23.72 -18.64
N PRO A 229 -3.42 24.94 -19.18
CA PRO A 229 -3.07 26.12 -18.39
C PRO A 229 -4.12 26.34 -17.30
N ARG A 230 -3.66 26.64 -16.08
CA ARG A 230 -4.55 26.93 -14.95
C ARG A 230 -5.41 28.16 -15.28
N PRO A 231 -6.71 28.15 -14.97
CA PRO A 231 -7.55 29.34 -15.15
C PRO A 231 -6.98 30.49 -14.33
N ILE A 232 -6.83 31.64 -14.98
CA ILE A 232 -6.37 32.88 -14.37
C ILE A 232 -7.38 33.26 -13.29
N PRO A 233 -6.96 33.54 -12.04
CA PRO A 233 -7.89 33.96 -11.00
C PRO A 233 -8.57 35.27 -11.40
N SER A 234 -9.90 35.29 -11.37
CA SER A 234 -10.67 36.52 -11.57
C SER A 234 -10.24 37.57 -10.53
N PRO A 235 -10.10 38.86 -10.93
CA PRO A 235 -9.72 39.90 -10.00
C PRO A 235 -10.78 40.02 -8.90
N ARG A 236 -10.34 40.00 -7.64
CA ARG A 236 -11.23 40.23 -6.50
C ARG A 236 -11.82 41.64 -6.62
N PRO A 237 -13.13 41.82 -6.38
CA PRO A 237 -13.68 43.16 -6.19
C PRO A 237 -13.00 43.80 -4.98
N ARG A 238 -12.50 45.03 -5.16
CA ARG A 238 -11.91 45.81 -4.07
C ARG A 238 -13.03 46.28 -3.13
N PRO A 239 -12.74 46.41 -1.83
CA PRO A 239 -13.71 46.90 -0.84
C PRO A 239 -14.13 48.35 -1.10
#